data_AF-A0A6I1YMT8-F1
#
_entry.id   AF-A0A6I1YMT8-F1
#
_cell.length_a   1.000
_cell.length_b   1.000
_cell.length_c   1.000
_cell.angle_alpha   90.00
_cell.angle_beta   90.00
_cell.angle_gamma   90.00
#
_symmetry.space_group_name_H-M   'P 1'
#
loop_
_entity.id
_entity.type
_entity.pdbx_description
1 polymer ?
#
loop_
_entity_poly.entity_id
_entity_poly.type
_entity_poly.pdbx_seq_one_letter_code
_entity_poly.pdbx_strand_id
1 'polypeptide(L)'
;MLERTGEIGLRRALGARARHVSAQFLAESGTLGALGGLVGTSLGVLTVVGVALARHWTPVLHPGTVAAAPLVGLATGVVAGLCPAWRASRIEPVEALRR
;
A
#
# COMPACT_ATOMS: atom_id res chain seq x y z
N MET A 1 5.32 10.75 -9.91
CA MET A 1 6.64 10.19 -9.55
C MET A 1 7.79 11.01 -10.15
N LEU A 2 7.79 11.36 -11.44
CA LEU A 2 8.82 12.22 -12.05
C LEU A 2 8.88 13.64 -11.45
N GLU A 3 7.75 14.26 -11.13
CA GLU A 3 7.70 15.65 -10.64
C GLU A 3 8.17 15.83 -9.18
N ARG A 4 8.06 14.80 -8.33
CA ARG A 4 8.52 14.83 -6.93
C ARG A 4 9.92 14.26 -6.71
N THR A 5 10.57 13.73 -7.76
CA THR A 5 11.92 13.18 -7.66
C THR A 5 12.95 14.30 -7.34
N GLY A 6 12.73 15.51 -7.87
CA GLY A 6 13.60 16.67 -7.60
C GLY A 6 13.59 17.12 -6.13
N GLU A 7 12.42 17.17 -5.48
CA GLU A 7 12.32 17.56 -4.07
C GLU A 7 12.93 16.52 -3.12
N ILE A 8 12.78 15.23 -3.45
CA ILE A 8 13.35 14.13 -2.66
C ILE A 8 14.87 14.08 -2.83
N GLY A 9 15.38 14.35 -4.04
CA GLY A 9 16.80 14.53 -4.33
C GLY A 9 17.39 15.71 -3.57
N LEU A 10 16.69 16.85 -3.52
CA LEU A 10 17.11 18.05 -2.78
C LEU A 10 17.17 17.79 -1.27
N ARG A 11 16.17 17.10 -0.70
CA ARG A 11 16.17 16.70 0.72
C ARG A 11 17.33 15.75 1.06
N ARG A 12 17.65 14.80 0.17
CA ARG A 12 18.82 13.91 0.34
C ARG A 12 20.15 14.66 0.25
N ALA A 13 20.28 15.62 -0.66
CA ALA A 13 21.48 16.45 -0.82
C ALA A 13 21.74 17.33 0.41
N LEU A 14 20.69 17.72 1.15
CA LEU A 14 20.75 18.43 2.43
C LEU A 14 21.06 17.52 3.63
N GLY A 15 21.33 16.22 3.43
CA GLY A 15 21.71 15.28 4.48
C GLY A 15 20.55 14.44 5.05
N ALA A 16 19.35 14.48 4.44
CA ALA A 16 18.28 13.56 4.83
C ALA A 16 18.69 12.12 4.50
N ARG A 17 18.79 11.29 5.56
CA ARG A 17 19.24 9.91 5.43
C ARG A 17 18.25 9.12 4.57
N ALA A 18 18.76 8.28 3.67
CA ALA A 18 18.00 7.39 2.79
C ALA A 18 16.86 6.62 3.50
N ARG A 19 17.08 6.29 4.78
CA ARG A 19 16.10 5.61 5.64
C ARG A 19 14.82 6.40 5.94
N HIS A 20 14.86 7.73 5.96
CA HIS A 20 13.66 8.55 6.19
C HIS A 20 12.75 8.53 4.96
N VAL A 21 13.34 8.62 3.77
CA VAL A 21 12.60 8.53 2.50
C VAL A 21 11.99 7.15 2.33
N SER A 22 12.75 6.08 2.59
CA SER A 22 12.20 4.71 2.52
C SER A 22 11.09 4.48 3.55
N ALA A 23 11.22 5.00 4.78
CA ALA A 23 10.19 4.89 5.79
C ALA A 23 8.89 5.63 5.40
N GLN A 24 9.00 6.81 4.80
CA GLN A 24 7.84 7.57 4.31
C GLN A 24 7.11 6.83 3.18
N PHE A 25 7.83 6.31 2.19
CA PHE A 25 7.23 5.54 1.10
C PHE A 25 6.59 4.24 1.58
N LEU A 26 7.22 3.58 2.55
CA LEU A 26 6.69 2.35 3.12
C LEU A 26 5.42 2.61 3.94
N ALA A 27 5.40 3.71 4.71
CA ALA A 27 4.20 4.15 5.43
C ALA A 27 3.07 4.53 4.46
N GLU A 28 3.36 5.27 3.40
CA GLU A 28 2.37 5.68 2.38
C GLU A 28 1.80 4.49 1.60
N SER A 29 2.66 3.54 1.21
CA SER A 29 2.22 2.32 0.54
C SER A 29 1.44 1.40 1.50
N GLY A 30 1.87 1.31 2.75
CA GLY A 30 1.20 0.54 3.79
C GLY A 30 -0.19 1.10 4.14
N THR A 31 -0.33 2.43 4.25
CA THR A 31 -1.64 3.07 4.51
C THR A 31 -2.59 2.90 3.32
N LEU A 32 -2.10 3.05 2.09
CA LEU A 32 -2.90 2.79 0.88
C LEU A 32 -3.34 1.31 0.80
N GLY A 33 -2.45 0.37 1.13
CA GLY A 33 -2.76 -1.06 1.23
C GLY A 33 -3.82 -1.38 2.26
N ALA A 34 -3.68 -0.83 3.47
CA ALA A 34 -4.64 -1.00 4.55
C ALA A 34 -6.03 -0.44 4.18
N LEU A 35 -6.07 0.77 3.61
CA LEU A 35 -7.31 1.39 3.14
C LEU A 35 -7.96 0.58 2.01
N GLY A 36 -7.17 0.13 1.03
CA GLY A 36 -7.64 -0.73 -0.05
C GLY A 36 -8.22 -2.06 0.46
N GLY A 37 -7.54 -2.69 1.42
CA GLY A 37 -8.02 -3.91 2.09
C GLY A 37 -9.33 -3.71 2.84
N LEU A 38 -9.47 -2.60 3.58
CA LEU A 38 -10.68 -2.29 4.32
C LEU A 38 -11.87 -2.03 3.38
N VAL A 39 -11.67 -1.21 2.35
CA VAL A 39 -12.70 -0.87 1.35
C VAL A 39 -13.09 -2.11 0.54
N GLY A 40 -12.11 -2.90 0.08
CA GLY A 40 -12.36 -4.13 -0.66
C GLY A 40 -13.11 -5.18 0.16
N THR A 41 -12.75 -5.35 1.44
CA THR A 41 -13.48 -6.26 2.35
C THR A 41 -14.92 -5.81 2.53
N SER A 42 -15.14 -4.51 2.75
CA SER A 42 -16.47 -3.94 2.94
C SER A 42 -17.35 -4.15 1.69
N LEU A 43 -16.81 -3.86 0.50
CA LEU A 43 -17.51 -4.10 -0.76
C LEU A 43 -17.78 -5.58 -1.04
N GLY A 44 -16.83 -6.46 -0.72
CA GLY A 44 -16.99 -7.90 -0.87
C GLY A 44 -18.11 -8.45 0.01
N VAL A 45 -18.16 -8.06 1.29
CA VAL A 45 -19.24 -8.44 2.21
C VAL A 45 -20.59 -7.91 1.71
N LEU A 46 -20.66 -6.64 1.31
CA LEU A 46 -21.89 -6.04 0.76
C LEU A 46 -22.38 -6.79 -0.49
N THR A 47 -21.46 -7.20 -1.37
CA THR A 47 -21.79 -7.96 -2.58
C THR A 47 -22.35 -9.34 -2.23
N VAL A 48 -21.71 -10.07 -1.32
CA VAL A 48 -22.18 -11.39 -0.87
C VAL A 48 -23.57 -11.29 -0.22
N VAL A 49 -23.76 -10.32 0.67
CA VAL A 49 -25.04 -10.09 1.36
C VAL A 49 -26.12 -9.67 0.36
N GLY A 50 -25.80 -8.75 -0.56
CA GLY A 50 -26.73 -8.27 -1.58
C GLY A 50 -27.19 -9.39 -2.52
N VAL A 51 -26.26 -10.23 -2.99
CA VAL A 51 -26.58 -11.40 -3.82
C VAL A 51 -27.40 -12.43 -3.05
N ALA A 52 -27.06 -12.71 -1.79
CA ALA A 52 -27.79 -13.65 -0.96
C ALA A 52 -29.24 -13.20 -0.71
N LEU A 53 -29.45 -11.91 -0.41
CA LEU A 53 -30.77 -11.31 -0.27
C LEU A 53 -31.58 -11.38 -1.56
N ALA A 54 -30.97 -11.03 -2.70
CA ALA A 54 -31.62 -11.07 -4.00
C ALA A 54 -32.01 -12.50 -4.45
N ARG A 55 -31.29 -13.52 -3.98
CA ARG A 55 -31.51 -14.94 -4.33
C ARG A 55 -32.25 -15.72 -3.24
N HIS A 56 -32.66 -15.07 -2.15
CA HIS A 56 -33.23 -15.71 -0.96
C HIS A 56 -32.33 -16.83 -0.39
N TRP A 57 -31.02 -16.69 -0.51
CA TRP A 57 -30.04 -17.62 0.05
C TRP A 57 -29.63 -17.19 1.45
N THR A 58 -29.25 -18.15 2.29
CA THR A 58 -28.62 -17.88 3.58
C THR A 58 -27.16 -17.46 3.35
N PRO A 59 -26.78 -16.20 3.63
CA PRO A 59 -25.40 -15.77 3.51
C PRO A 59 -24.55 -16.47 4.59
N VAL A 60 -23.76 -17.46 4.18
CA VAL A 60 -22.78 -18.10 5.07
C VAL A 60 -21.46 -17.34 4.96
N LEU A 61 -21.26 -16.37 5.86
CA LEU A 61 -19.99 -15.65 6.01
C LEU A 61 -19.20 -16.30 7.13
N HIS A 62 -18.10 -16.97 6.79
CA HIS A 62 -17.21 -17.52 7.81
C HIS A 62 -16.35 -16.39 8.41
N PRO A 63 -16.33 -16.19 9.74
CA PRO A 63 -15.57 -15.10 10.35
C PRO A 63 -14.08 -15.13 9.97
N GLY A 64 -13.53 -16.34 9.78
CA GLY A 64 -12.14 -16.53 9.34
C GLY A 64 -11.85 -15.97 7.95
N THR A 65 -12.76 -16.10 6.99
CA THR A 65 -12.56 -15.57 5.63
C THR A 65 -12.74 -14.05 5.57
N VAL A 66 -13.68 -13.52 6.37
CA VAL A 66 -13.88 -12.07 6.49
C VAL A 66 -12.68 -11.40 7.17
N ALA A 67 -12.11 -12.02 8.20
CA ALA A 67 -10.91 -11.53 8.87
C ALA A 67 -9.63 -11.69 8.01
N ALA A 68 -9.57 -12.70 7.14
CA ALA A 68 -8.45 -12.90 6.22
C ALA A 68 -8.39 -11.84 5.11
N ALA A 69 -9.52 -11.30 4.66
CA ALA A 69 -9.58 -10.31 3.58
C ALA A 69 -8.76 -9.02 3.85
N PRO A 70 -8.88 -8.34 5.00
CA PRO A 70 -8.04 -7.17 5.30
C PRO A 70 -6.58 -7.53 5.53
N LEU A 71 -6.27 -8.74 6.04
CA LEU A 71 -4.89 -9.23 6.17
C LEU A 71 -4.23 -9.43 4.80
N VAL A 72 -4.96 -9.96 3.83
CA VAL A 72 -4.49 -10.09 2.43
C VAL A 72 -4.31 -8.72 1.78
N GLY A 73 -5.19 -7.76 2.03
CA GLY A 73 -5.05 -6.38 1.56
C GLY A 73 -3.81 -5.66 2.12
N LEU A 74 -3.58 -5.82 3.44
CA LEU A 74 -2.35 -5.36 4.08
C LEU A 74 -1.10 -6.03 3.48
N ALA A 75 -1.11 -7.35 3.34
CA ALA A 75 0.02 -8.10 2.78
C ALA A 75 0.34 -7.66 1.34
N THR A 76 -0.68 -7.53 0.48
CA THR A 76 -0.50 -7.08 -0.91
C THR A 76 -0.03 -5.62 -0.99
N GLY A 77 -0.54 -4.72 -0.15
CA GLY A 77 -0.07 -3.34 -0.07
C GLY A 77 1.38 -3.21 0.43
N VAL A 78 1.75 -3.99 1.44
CA VAL A 78 3.12 -4.06 1.94
C VAL A 78 4.04 -4.61 0.85
N VAL A 79 3.68 -5.70 0.18
CA VAL A 79 4.49 -6.31 -0.90
C VAL A 79 4.64 -5.36 -2.09
N ALA A 80 3.55 -4.71 -2.52
CA ALA A 80 3.56 -3.73 -3.60
C ALA A 80 4.39 -2.48 -3.25
N GLY A 81 4.40 -2.06 -1.98
CA GLY A 81 5.21 -0.95 -1.47
C GLY A 81 6.68 -1.31 -1.19
N LEU A 82 6.97 -2.58 -0.92
CA LEU A 82 8.31 -3.06 -0.60
C LEU A 82 9.26 -2.87 -1.79
N CYS A 83 8.82 -3.26 -2.99
CA CYS A 83 9.60 -3.13 -4.22
C CYS A 83 10.06 -1.68 -4.51
N PRO A 84 9.17 -0.67 -4.57
CA PRO A 84 9.57 0.72 -4.80
C PRO A 84 10.35 1.32 -3.61
N ALA A 85 10.02 0.96 -2.36
CA ALA A 85 10.77 1.43 -1.18
C ALA A 85 12.22 0.93 -1.20
N TRP A 86 12.43 -0.33 -1.59
CA TRP A 86 13.76 -0.94 -1.74
C TRP A 86 14.53 -0.35 -2.92
N ARG A 87 13.83 0.00 -4.00
CA ARG A 87 14.42 0.67 -5.15
C ARG A 87 14.82 2.12 -4.82
N ALA A 88 14.02 2.85 -4.05
CA ALA A 88 14.28 4.22 -3.62
C ALA A 88 15.42 4.34 -2.58
N SER A 89 15.56 3.34 -1.71
CA SER A 89 16.65 3.31 -0.71
C SER A 89 18.03 3.09 -1.35
N ARG A 90 18.08 2.39 -2.49
CA ARG A 90 19.30 2.11 -3.28
C ARG A 90 19.70 3.19 -4.29
N ILE A 91 18.90 4.25 -4.46
CA ILE A 91 19.32 5.39 -5.29
C ILE A 91 20.47 6.10 -4.58
N GLU A 92 21.67 5.95 -5.12
CA GLU A 92 22.86 6.66 -4.66
C GLU A 92 22.71 8.17 -4.93
N PRO A 93 23.09 9.01 -3.95
CA PRO A 93 22.87 10.45 -4.02
C PRO A 93 23.77 11.17 -5.03
N VAL A 94 24.84 10.52 -5.52
CA VAL A 94 25.77 11.13 -6.47
C VAL A 94 25.21 11.19 -7.91
N GLU A 95 24.14 10.43 -8.16
CA GLU A 95 23.48 10.28 -9.47
C GLU A 95 22.45 11.38 -9.68
N ALA A 96 21.89 11.87 -8.56
CA ALA A 96 20.90 12.93 -8.53
C ALA A 96 21.51 14.33 -8.78
N LEU A 97 22.83 14.48 -8.63
CA LEU A 97 23.53 15.76 -8.82
C LEU A 97 24.17 15.90 -10.22
N ARG A 98 24.20 14.82 -11.01
CA ARG A 98 24.85 14.77 -12.32
C ARG A 98 23.89 14.97 -13.50
N ARG A 99 22.64 15.37 -13.22
CA ARG A 99 21.64 15.80 -14.19
C ARG A 99 21.15 17.20 -13.88
#